data_AF-A0A3B0Y0A4-F1
#
_entry.id   AF-A0A3B0Y0A4-F1
#
_cell.length_a   1.000
_cell.length_b   1.000
_cell.length_c   1.000
_cell.angle_alpha   90.00
_cell.angle_beta   90.00
_cell.angle_gamma   90.00
#
_symmetry.space_group_name_H-M   'P 1'
#
loop_
_entity.id
_entity.type
_entity.pdbx_description
1 polymer ?
#
loop_
_entity_poly.entity_id
_entity_poly.type
_entity_poly.pdbx_seq_one_letter_code
_entity_poly.pdbx_strand_id
1 'polypeptide(L)'
;MISKKLITLTLAAAIATPLYAPLVQATEFKVNCNTVDDCMSKGDKLTKKKLSLAVEAYRNAIKKDVENKDAWRKFEKIVVRVSEEGGC
;
A
#
# COMPACT_ATOMS: atom_id res chain seq x y z
N MET A 1 64.84 15.22 -14.97
CA MET A 1 63.59 14.89 -14.25
C MET A 1 62.45 15.73 -14.83
N ILE A 2 61.74 15.23 -15.84
CA ILE A 2 60.60 15.91 -16.47
C ILE A 2 59.35 15.33 -15.84
N SER A 3 58.70 16.12 -14.97
CA SER A 3 57.63 15.66 -14.11
C SER A 3 56.27 16.09 -14.68
N LYS A 4 55.39 15.09 -14.80
CA LYS A 4 53.92 15.16 -14.82
C LYS A 4 53.27 15.69 -16.10
N LYS A 5 53.10 14.77 -17.05
CA LYS A 5 51.86 14.66 -17.82
C LYS A 5 50.69 14.49 -16.84
N LEU A 6 49.75 15.42 -16.84
CA LEU A 6 48.44 15.28 -16.20
C LEU A 6 47.42 15.65 -17.29
N ILE A 7 47.16 14.72 -18.21
CA ILE A 7 45.96 13.87 -18.21
C ILE A 7 44.70 14.74 -18.04
N THR A 8 44.26 15.27 -19.17
CA THR A 8 42.95 15.86 -19.39
C THR A 8 41.90 14.79 -19.11
N LEU A 9 41.26 14.83 -17.94
CA LEU A 9 40.16 13.93 -17.61
C LEU A 9 38.88 14.49 -18.24
N THR A 10 38.59 14.08 -19.47
CA THR A 10 37.27 14.25 -20.09
C THR A 10 36.26 13.45 -19.28
N LEU A 11 35.42 14.15 -18.51
CA LEU A 11 34.30 13.55 -17.79
C LEU A 11 33.25 13.13 -18.82
N ALA A 12 33.32 11.87 -19.25
CA ALA A 12 32.34 11.25 -20.11
C ALA A 12 31.00 11.18 -19.37
N ALA A 13 29.96 11.70 -20.03
CA ALA A 13 28.58 11.68 -19.59
C ALA A 13 28.10 10.24 -19.34
N ALA A 14 27.99 9.84 -18.07
CA ALA A 14 27.33 8.62 -17.67
C ALA A 14 25.81 8.85 -17.65
N ILE A 15 25.21 8.69 -18.82
CA ILE A 15 23.88 8.14 -19.11
C ILE A 15 22.92 8.15 -17.90
N ALA A 16 22.17 9.25 -17.72
CA ALA A 16 20.95 9.24 -16.93
C ALA A 16 19.87 8.49 -17.73
N THR A 17 19.81 7.17 -17.63
CA THR A 17 18.61 6.44 -18.07
C THR A 17 17.47 6.80 -17.12
N PRO A 18 16.35 7.38 -17.60
CA PRO A 18 15.18 7.51 -16.75
C PRO A 18 14.69 6.10 -16.46
N LEU A 19 14.76 5.69 -15.19
CA LEU A 19 14.07 4.50 -14.69
C LEU A 19 12.57 4.76 -14.84
N TYR A 20 12.02 4.46 -16.02
CA TYR A 20 10.58 4.47 -16.24
C TYR A 20 10.01 3.19 -15.63
N ALA A 21 10.01 3.14 -14.29
CA ALA A 21 9.12 2.23 -13.59
C ALA A 21 7.70 2.80 -13.77
N PRO A 22 6.74 2.05 -14.35
CA PRO A 22 5.36 2.50 -14.32
C PRO A 22 4.97 2.67 -12.85
N LEU A 23 4.58 3.89 -12.48
CA LEU A 23 3.92 4.16 -11.21
C LEU A 23 2.59 3.39 -11.25
N VAL A 24 2.61 2.13 -10.81
CA VAL A 24 1.38 1.41 -10.49
C VAL A 24 0.78 2.15 -9.30
N GLN A 25 -0.07 3.13 -9.59
CA GLN A 25 -0.81 3.85 -8.58
C GLN A 25 -1.73 2.82 -7.92
N ALA A 26 -1.45 2.49 -6.65
CA ALA A 26 -2.34 1.69 -5.85
C ALA A 26 -3.69 2.41 -5.82
N THR A 27 -4.72 1.81 -6.42
CA THR A 27 -6.07 2.36 -6.38
C THR A 27 -6.51 2.39 -4.93
N GLU A 28 -6.61 3.58 -4.36
CA GLU A 28 -7.03 3.74 -2.99
C GLU A 28 -8.51 3.40 -2.90
N PHE A 29 -8.82 2.30 -2.24
CA PHE A 29 -10.20 1.93 -1.95
C PHE A 29 -10.76 2.92 -0.93
N LYS A 30 -11.90 3.53 -1.19
CA LYS A 30 -12.52 4.51 -0.28
C LYS A 30 -13.83 3.98 0.28
N VAL A 31 -13.91 3.90 1.61
CA VAL A 31 -15.14 3.58 2.35
C VAL A 31 -15.48 4.73 3.27
N ASN A 32 -16.65 5.33 3.06
CA ASN A 32 -17.17 6.35 3.97
C ASN A 32 -17.84 5.65 5.16
N CYS A 33 -17.35 5.90 6.37
CA CYS A 33 -17.99 5.46 7.61
C CYS A 33 -17.72 6.43 8.76
N ASN A 34 -18.71 6.58 9.65
CA ASN A 34 -18.71 7.64 10.67
C ASN A 34 -18.21 7.15 12.03
N THR A 35 -18.75 6.03 12.51
CA THR A 35 -18.39 5.42 13.80
C THR A 35 -17.66 4.10 13.60
N VAL A 36 -17.02 3.60 14.65
CA VAL A 36 -16.38 2.26 14.64
C VAL A 36 -17.41 1.20 14.22
N ASP A 37 -18.60 1.19 14.84
CA ASP A 37 -19.65 0.22 14.52
C ASP A 37 -20.17 0.31 13.07
N ASP A 38 -20.27 1.52 12.52
CA ASP A 38 -20.64 1.71 11.11
C ASP A 38 -19.55 1.17 10.17
N CYS A 39 -18.28 1.44 10.47
CA CYS A 39 -17.15 0.88 9.73
C CYS A 39 -17.14 -0.66 9.80
N MET A 40 -17.33 -1.23 10.99
CA MET A 40 -17.39 -2.67 11.22
C MET A 40 -18.55 -3.32 10.46
N SER A 41 -19.76 -2.75 10.57
CA SER A 41 -20.96 -3.25 9.89
C SER A 41 -20.84 -3.18 8.36
N LYS A 42 -20.21 -2.13 7.83
CA LYS A 42 -19.91 -2.02 6.39
C LYS A 42 -18.87 -3.05 5.97
N GLY A 43 -17.80 -3.22 6.74
CA GLY A 43 -16.81 -4.26 6.51
C GLY A 43 -17.44 -5.64 6.41
N ASP A 44 -18.31 -6.00 7.37
CA ASP A 44 -19.00 -7.30 7.41
C ASP A 44 -19.84 -7.54 6.15
N LYS A 45 -20.57 -6.54 5.68
CA LYS A 45 -21.36 -6.61 4.43
C LYS A 45 -20.47 -6.78 3.19
N LEU A 46 -19.29 -6.18 3.20
CA LEU A 46 -18.36 -6.19 2.07
C LEU A 46 -17.54 -7.48 1.97
N THR A 47 -17.36 -8.22 3.07
CA THR A 47 -16.60 -9.49 3.10
C THR A 47 -17.13 -10.57 2.16
N LYS A 48 -18.36 -10.43 1.66
CA LYS A 48 -18.99 -11.35 0.68
C LYS A 48 -18.93 -10.86 -0.76
N LYS A 49 -18.57 -9.59 -0.99
CA LYS A 49 -18.71 -8.94 -2.30
C LYS A 49 -17.40 -8.37 -2.83
N LYS A 50 -16.68 -7.62 -2.00
CA LYS A 50 -15.49 -6.85 -2.39
C LYS A 50 -14.52 -6.81 -1.21
N LEU A 51 -13.62 -7.79 -1.15
CA LEU A 51 -12.71 -7.96 -0.02
C LEU A 51 -11.81 -6.73 0.19
N SER A 52 -11.34 -6.09 -0.89
CA SER A 52 -10.51 -4.87 -0.81
C SER A 52 -11.20 -3.70 -0.10
N LEU A 53 -12.51 -3.51 -0.35
CA LEU A 53 -13.31 -2.52 0.37
C LEU A 53 -13.57 -2.94 1.82
N ALA A 54 -13.72 -4.24 2.08
CA ALA A 54 -13.86 -4.74 3.44
C ALA A 54 -12.59 -4.48 4.27
N VAL A 55 -11.40 -4.68 3.69
CA VAL A 55 -10.11 -4.33 4.29
C VAL A 55 -10.07 -2.85 4.67
N GLU A 56 -10.44 -1.94 3.77
CA GLU A 56 -10.43 -0.52 4.08
C GLU A 56 -11.46 -0.14 5.15
N ALA A 57 -12.63 -0.77 5.15
CA ALA A 57 -13.65 -0.53 6.18
C ALA A 57 -13.12 -0.87 7.59
N TYR A 58 -12.49 -2.03 7.76
CA TYR A 58 -11.91 -2.41 9.05
C TYR A 58 -10.69 -1.55 9.41
N ARG A 59 -9.86 -1.18 8.42
CA ARG A 59 -8.77 -0.23 8.64
C ARG A 59 -9.30 1.12 9.16
N ASN A 60 -10.42 1.61 8.62
CA ASN A 60 -11.05 2.84 9.09
C ASN A 60 -11.65 2.69 10.50
N ALA A 61 -12.13 1.50 10.87
CA ALA A 61 -12.52 1.21 12.26
C ALA A 61 -11.31 1.31 13.21
N ILE A 62 -10.19 0.68 12.86
CA ILE A 62 -8.92 0.72 13.63
C ILE A 62 -8.39 2.16 13.74
N LYS A 63 -8.41 2.95 12.66
CA LYS A 63 -7.99 4.36 12.68
C LYS A 63 -8.82 5.20 13.67
N LYS A 64 -10.08 4.83 13.89
CA LYS A 64 -10.99 5.53 14.83
C LYS A 64 -10.79 5.04 16.27
N ASP A 65 -10.54 3.75 16.44
CA ASP A 65 -10.27 3.14 17.73
C ASP A 65 -9.22 2.03 17.56
N VAL A 66 -7.97 2.36 17.89
CA VAL A 66 -6.83 1.46 17.72
C VAL A 66 -6.84 0.32 18.73
N GLU A 67 -7.54 0.48 19.86
CA GLU A 67 -7.66 -0.54 20.91
C GLU A 67 -8.79 -1.54 20.62
N ASN A 68 -9.56 -1.32 19.54
CA ASN A 68 -10.63 -2.21 19.13
C ASN A 68 -10.07 -3.55 18.62
N LYS A 69 -9.96 -4.51 19.53
CA LYS A 69 -9.46 -5.87 19.25
C LYS A 69 -10.30 -6.59 18.19
N ASP A 70 -11.61 -6.32 18.13
CA ASP A 70 -12.46 -6.96 17.13
C ASP A 70 -12.16 -6.44 15.73
N ALA A 71 -11.92 -5.14 15.57
CA ALA A 71 -11.54 -4.54 14.30
C ALA A 71 -10.21 -5.12 13.79
N TRP A 72 -9.20 -5.25 14.66
CA TRP A 72 -7.95 -5.93 14.32
C TRP A 72 -8.15 -7.38 13.90
N ARG A 73 -8.89 -8.17 14.68
CA ARG A 73 -9.19 -9.57 14.36
C ARG A 73 -9.86 -9.72 12.99
N LYS A 74 -10.83 -8.85 12.67
CA LYS A 74 -11.52 -8.88 11.38
C LYS A 74 -10.63 -8.40 10.23
N PHE A 75 -9.80 -7.38 10.47
CA PHE A 75 -8.82 -6.89 9.52
C PHE A 75 -7.80 -7.98 9.13
N GLU A 76 -7.19 -8.63 10.11
CA GLU A 76 -6.22 -9.71 9.88
C GLU A 76 -6.84 -10.86 9.09
N LYS A 77 -8.04 -11.31 9.51
CA LYS A 77 -8.77 -12.37 8.82
C LYS A 77 -9.04 -12.03 7.35
N ILE A 78 -9.42 -10.78 7.05
CA ILE A 78 -9.75 -10.40 5.67
C ILE A 78 -8.49 -10.23 4.81
N VAL A 79 -7.39 -9.76 5.38
CA VAL A 79 -6.11 -9.62 4.65
C VAL A 79 -5.59 -10.99 4.22
N VAL A 80 -5.64 -12.00 5.10
CA VAL A 80 -5.28 -13.39 4.75
C VAL A 80 -6.15 -13.90 3.59
N ARG A 81 -7.47 -13.72 3.67
CA ARG A 81 -8.38 -14.13 2.58
C ARG A 81 -8.10 -13.41 1.26
N VAL A 82 -7.73 -12.13 1.28
CA VAL A 82 -7.32 -11.42 0.06
C VAL A 82 -6.06 -12.03 -0.54
N SER A 83 -5.10 -12.47 0.28
CA SER A 83 -3.91 -13.15 -0.21
C SER A 83 -4.22 -14.55 -0.78
N GLU A 84 -5.20 -15.26 -0.24
CA GLU A 84 -5.63 -16.58 -0.72
C GLU A 84 -6.50 -16.48 -1.99
N GLU A 85 -7.44 -15.54 -2.04
CA GLU A 85 -8.39 -15.36 -3.16
C GLU A 85 -7.84 -14.44 -4.26
N GLY A 86 -6.86 -13.60 -3.93
CA GLY A 86 -6.17 -12.67 -4.84
C GLY A 86 -4.78 -13.13 -5.25
N GLY A 87 -4.49 -14.44 -5.12
CA GLY A 87 -3.31 -15.05 -5.72
C GLY A 87 -3.28 -14.74 -7.22
N CYS A 88 -2.20 -14.09 -7.66
CA CYS A 88 -1.94 -13.75 -9.05
C CYS A 88 -2.03 -14.98 -9.97
#